data_AF-A0AAV8RNZ4-F1
#
_entry.id   AF-A0AAV8RNZ4-F1
#
_cell.length_a   1.000
_cell.length_b   1.000
_cell.length_c   1.000
_cell.angle_alpha   90.00
_cell.angle_beta   90.00
_cell.angle_gamma   90.00
#
_symmetry.space_group_name_H-M   'P 1'
#
loop_
_entity.id
_entity.type
_entity.pdbx_description
1 polymer ?
#
loop_
_entity_poly.entity_id
_entity_poly.type
_entity_poly.pdbx_seq_one_letter_code
_entity_poly.pdbx_strand_id
1 'polypeptide(L)'
;MRRASPRARRGSRGMVSLRERKPLQHLVLRKLRKLKKVVPGCRSVGLQALLQRTADYISFLELKATVLKMILSHHANPSCPVGLSL
;
A
#
# COMPACT_ATOMS: atom_id res chain seq x y z
N MET A 1 34.73 54.49 -15.62
CA MET A 1 35.69 53.44 -16.01
C MET A 1 35.35 52.13 -15.27
N ARG A 2 34.84 51.12 -16.00
CA ARG A 2 35.03 49.64 -15.85
C ARG A 2 35.29 49.08 -14.43
N ARG A 3 34.53 48.14 -13.85
CA ARG A 3 34.22 46.77 -14.35
C ARG A 3 33.11 46.11 -13.49
N ALA A 4 32.21 45.38 -14.14
CA ALA A 4 31.34 44.39 -13.51
C ALA A 4 32.15 43.17 -13.01
N SER A 5 31.74 42.57 -11.89
CA SER A 5 32.27 41.30 -11.39
C SER A 5 31.22 40.19 -11.56
N PRO A 6 31.47 39.15 -12.37
CA PRO A 6 30.57 38.01 -12.50
C PRO A 6 30.95 36.94 -11.46
N ARG A 7 30.33 36.95 -10.28
CA ARG A 7 30.50 35.86 -9.31
C ARG A 7 29.47 34.75 -9.54
N ALA A 8 30.01 33.70 -10.15
CA ALA A 8 29.70 32.30 -9.92
C ALA A 8 28.26 31.84 -10.23
N ARG A 9 28.11 31.29 -11.43
CA ARG A 9 27.20 30.17 -11.71
C ARG A 9 27.53 29.03 -10.74
N ARG A 10 26.91 29.01 -9.56
CA ARG A 10 26.86 27.79 -8.73
C ARG A 10 25.75 26.92 -9.30
N GLY A 11 26.17 25.91 -10.06
CA GLY A 11 25.30 24.98 -10.73
C GLY A 11 24.26 24.38 -9.80
N SER A 12 22.99 24.68 -10.07
CA SER A 12 21.87 23.83 -9.65
C SER A 12 21.84 22.58 -10.53
N ARG A 13 22.92 21.80 -10.51
CA ARG A 13 23.03 20.48 -11.13
C ARG A 13 23.58 19.55 -10.05
N GLY A 14 22.70 18.94 -9.27
CA GLY A 14 23.14 18.00 -8.23
C GLY A 14 22.11 17.49 -7.24
N MET A 15 20.84 17.93 -7.27
CA MET A 15 19.79 17.35 -6.40
C MET A 15 19.08 16.14 -7.00
N VAL A 16 19.63 15.55 -8.07
CA VAL A 16 19.12 14.31 -8.67
C VAL A 16 20.17 13.21 -8.49
N SER A 17 20.30 12.68 -7.26
CA SER A 17 21.02 11.41 -7.06
C SER A 17 20.70 10.67 -5.76
N LEU A 18 20.22 11.31 -4.69
CA LEU A 18 19.92 10.59 -3.43
C LEU A 18 18.71 9.63 -3.47
N ARG A 19 18.01 9.56 -4.61
CA ARG A 19 16.94 8.59 -4.85
C ARG A 19 17.47 7.23 -5.31
N GLU A 20 18.68 7.17 -5.83
CA GLU A 20 19.31 5.93 -6.24
C GLU A 20 20.01 5.27 -5.03
N ARG A 21 19.76 3.97 -4.83
CA ARG A 21 20.55 3.08 -3.95
C ARG A 21 20.35 3.19 -2.45
N LYS A 22 19.11 3.39 -1.97
CA LYS A 22 18.80 2.88 -0.63
C LYS A 22 18.93 1.35 -0.66
N PRO A 23 19.72 0.72 0.24
CA PRO A 23 19.93 -0.71 0.23
C PRO A 23 18.58 -1.43 0.29
N LEU A 24 18.44 -2.57 -0.40
CA LEU A 24 17.19 -3.33 -0.51
C LEU A 24 16.54 -3.57 0.85
N GLN A 25 17.35 -3.85 1.87
CA GLN A 25 16.92 -4.00 3.25
C GLN A 25 16.13 -2.79 3.76
N HIS A 26 16.58 -1.56 3.48
CA HIS A 26 15.87 -0.35 3.91
C HIS A 26 14.52 -0.19 3.19
N LEU A 27 14.44 -0.58 1.91
CA LEU A 27 13.19 -0.60 1.16
C LEU A 27 12.21 -1.63 1.73
N VAL A 28 12.68 -2.85 2.01
CA VAL A 28 11.92 -3.93 2.63
C VAL A 28 11.40 -3.49 4.00
N LEU A 29 12.25 -2.96 4.88
CA LEU A 29 11.86 -2.45 6.19
C LEU A 29 10.83 -1.32 6.10
N ARG A 30 10.92 -0.45 5.08
CA ARG A 30 9.91 0.60 4.85
C ARG A 30 8.56 -0.01 4.42
N LYS A 31 8.57 -1.02 3.56
CA LYS A 31 7.36 -1.75 3.15
C LYS A 31 6.73 -2.52 4.32
N LEU A 32 7.54 -3.22 5.12
CA LEU A 32 7.08 -3.92 6.32
C LEU A 32 6.45 -2.98 7.34
N ARG A 33 7.06 -1.81 7.60
CA ARG A 33 6.47 -0.77 8.47
C ARG A 33 5.12 -0.28 7.98
N LYS A 34 4.93 -0.15 6.66
CA LYS A 34 3.63 0.21 6.08
C LYS A 34 2.62 -0.93 6.26
N LEU A 35 3.04 -2.17 6.00
CA LEU A 35 2.19 -3.34 6.13
C LEU A 35 1.64 -3.49 7.56
N LYS A 36 2.50 -3.33 8.58
CA LYS A 36 2.10 -3.34 10.01
C LYS A 36 1.06 -2.27 10.38
N LYS A 37 0.96 -1.17 9.62
CA LYS A 37 -0.03 -0.11 9.88
C LYS A 37 -1.39 -0.43 9.28
N VAL A 38 -1.44 -1.22 8.22
CA VAL A 38 -2.66 -1.53 7.48
C VAL A 38 -3.31 -2.82 8.00
N VAL A 39 -2.50 -3.81 8.36
CA VAL A 39 -3.01 -5.10 8.86
C VAL A 39 -3.39 -4.97 10.34
N PRO A 40 -4.64 -5.28 10.73
CA PRO A 40 -5.09 -5.22 12.11
C PRO A 40 -4.23 -6.09 13.05
N GLY A 41 -3.99 -5.60 14.28
CA GLY A 41 -3.27 -6.36 15.31
C GLY A 41 -1.77 -6.57 15.07
N CYS A 42 -1.16 -5.96 14.05
CA CYS A 42 0.21 -6.27 13.61
C CYS A 42 1.31 -5.27 14.04
N ARG A 43 1.02 -4.32 14.95
CA ARG A 43 1.98 -3.25 15.31
C ARG A 43 3.29 -3.78 15.91
N SER A 44 3.22 -4.82 16.75
CA SER A 44 4.35 -5.37 17.51
C SER A 44 4.75 -6.80 17.10
N VAL A 45 4.14 -7.39 16.06
CA VAL A 45 4.41 -8.78 15.68
C VAL A 45 5.69 -8.95 14.85
N GLY A 46 6.28 -10.14 14.90
CA GLY A 46 7.41 -10.54 14.05
C GLY A 46 7.06 -10.72 12.57
N LEU A 47 8.07 -10.93 11.72
CA LEU A 47 7.90 -11.01 10.26
C LEU A 47 6.98 -12.15 9.83
N GLN A 48 7.18 -13.37 10.35
CA GLN A 48 6.38 -14.54 9.97
C GLN A 48 4.91 -14.33 10.34
N ALA A 49 4.63 -13.92 11.58
CA ALA A 49 3.28 -13.60 12.04
C ALA A 49 2.64 -12.45 11.25
N LEU A 50 3.43 -11.44 10.85
CA LEU A 50 2.95 -10.36 9.99
C LEU A 50 2.48 -10.89 8.63
N LEU A 51 3.28 -11.74 7.98
CA LEU A 51 2.94 -12.28 6.67
C LEU A 51 1.73 -13.21 6.74
N GLN A 52 1.65 -14.08 7.75
CA GLN A 52 0.49 -14.96 7.96
C GLN A 52 -0.79 -14.15 8.15
N ARG A 53 -0.79 -13.19 9.10
CA ARG A 53 -1.96 -12.34 9.35
C ARG A 53 -2.32 -11.46 8.15
N THR A 54 -1.34 -11.13 7.31
CA THR A 54 -1.62 -10.41 6.06
C THR A 54 -2.41 -11.29 5.10
N ALA A 55 -2.01 -12.56 4.93
CA ALA A 55 -2.76 -13.51 4.10
C ALA A 55 -4.19 -13.69 4.62
N ASP A 56 -4.33 -13.92 5.93
CA ASP A 56 -5.65 -14.08 6.57
C ASP A 56 -6.52 -12.83 6.38
N TYR A 57 -5.94 -11.63 6.50
CA TYR A 57 -6.65 -10.37 6.32
C TYR A 57 -7.08 -10.12 4.87
N ILE A 58 -6.25 -10.49 3.88
CA ILE A 58 -6.63 -10.43 2.46
C ILE A 58 -7.85 -11.33 2.22
N SER A 59 -7.78 -12.59 2.65
CA SER A 59 -8.89 -13.54 2.47
C SER A 59 -10.17 -13.07 3.16
N PHE A 60 -10.06 -12.49 4.36
CA PHE A 60 -11.21 -11.92 5.06
C PHE A 60 -11.84 -10.74 4.28
N LEU A 61 -11.02 -9.84 3.75
CA LEU A 61 -11.51 -8.70 2.97
C LEU A 61 -12.16 -9.14 1.66
N GLU A 62 -11.59 -10.13 0.98
CA GLU A 62 -12.17 -10.73 -0.23
C GLU A 62 -13.55 -11.33 0.04
N LEU A 63 -13.68 -12.14 1.11
CA LEU A 63 -14.96 -12.70 1.53
C LEU A 63 -15.98 -11.58 1.85
N LYS A 64 -15.56 -10.58 2.63
CA LYS A 64 -16.44 -9.45 3.00
C LYS A 64 -16.91 -8.69 1.76
N ALA A 65 -16.03 -8.45 0.79
CA ALA A 65 -16.39 -7.79 -0.47
C ALA A 65 -17.39 -8.62 -1.28
N THR A 66 -17.20 -9.94 -1.37
CA THR A 66 -18.12 -10.85 -2.07
C THR A 66 -19.50 -10.85 -1.43
N VAL A 67 -19.59 -10.98 -0.10
CA VAL A 67 -20.85 -10.96 0.64
C VAL A 67 -21.58 -9.64 0.45
N LEU A 68 -20.88 -8.50 0.57
CA LEU A 68 -21.48 -7.18 0.36
C LEU A 68 -22.00 -7.02 -1.07
N LYS A 69 -21.26 -7.49 -2.08
CA LYS A 69 -21.73 -7.48 -3.47
C LYS A 69 -22.99 -8.33 -3.64
N MET A 70 -23.05 -9.54 -3.07
CA MET A 70 -24.24 -10.38 -3.12
C MET A 70 -25.46 -9.70 -2.47
N ILE A 71 -25.29 -9.12 -1.29
CA ILE A 71 -26.36 -8.40 -0.59
C ILE A 71 -26.86 -7.22 -1.43
N LEU A 72 -25.94 -6.44 -2.02
CA LEU A 72 -26.30 -5.31 -2.87
C LEU A 72 -27.00 -5.75 -4.16
N SER A 73 -26.55 -6.85 -4.78
CA SER A 73 -27.21 -7.44 -5.94
C SER A 73 -28.62 -7.95 -5.61
N HIS A 74 -28.84 -8.50 -4.42
CA HIS A 74 -30.16 -8.93 -3.96
C HIS A 74 -31.07 -7.74 -3.60
N HIS A 75 -30.52 -6.68 -2.98
CA HIS A 75 -31.29 -5.48 -2.68
C HIS A 75 -31.64 -4.67 -3.95
N ALA A 76 -30.83 -4.78 -5.01
CA ALA A 76 -31.12 -4.18 -6.31
C ALA A 76 -32.22 -4.93 -7.12
N ASN A 77 -32.72 -6.07 -6.62
CA ASN A 77 -33.80 -6.83 -7.24
C ASN A 77 -34.73 -7.44 -6.18
N PRO A 78 -35.81 -6.75 -5.77
CA PRO A 78 -36.74 -7.26 -4.76
C PRO A 78 -37.62 -8.45 -5.23
N SER A 79 -37.37 -9.01 -6.40
CA SER A 79 -38.26 -10.00 -7.04
C SER A 79 -37.49 -11.07 -7.82
N CYS A 80 -36.70 -11.91 -7.14
CA CYS A 80 -36.24 -13.19 -7.69
C CYS A 80 -36.12 -14.22 -6.56
N PRO A 81 -36.88 -15.33 -6.56
CA PRO A 81 -36.70 -16.38 -5.58
C PRO A 81 -35.37 -17.09 -5.85
N VAL A 82 -34.58 -17.29 -4.81
CA VAL A 82 -33.31 -18.02 -4.88
C VAL A 82 -33.60 -19.46 -5.28
N GLY A 83 -33.44 -19.76 -6.57
CA GLY A 83 -33.40 -21.11 -7.11
C GLY A 83 -32.05 -21.74 -6.78
N LEU A 84 -31.92 -22.28 -5.57
CA LEU A 84 -30.94 -23.33 -5.28
C LEU A 84 -31.56 -24.65 -5.76
N SER A 85 -31.39 -24.96 -7.04
CA SER A 85 -31.59 -26.31 -7.54
C SER A 85 -30.26 -27.06 -7.43
N LEU A 86 -30.15 -27.89 -6.39
CA LEU A 86 -29.31 -29.09 -6.37
C LEU A 86 -30.03 -30.20 -7.17
#